data_AF-A0A961ISB5-F1
#
_entry.id   AF-A0A961ISB5-F1
#
_cell.length_a   1.000
_cell.length_b   1.000
_cell.length_c   1.000
_cell.angle_alpha   90.00
_cell.angle_beta   90.00
_cell.angle_gamma   90.00
#
_symmetry.space_group_name_H-M   'P 1'
#
loop_
_entity.id
_entity.type
_entity.pdbx_description
1 polymer ?
#
loop_
_entity_poly.entity_id
_entity_poly.type
_entity_poly.pdbx_seq_one_letter_code
_entity_poly.pdbx_strand_id
1 'polypeptide(L)'
;MKAFASSRTDGPSRPNSEIAGDFLDLAFQLESGRTLPVLSRFEGPVTLALRGDAPGSMQADLDRLIGRLRSEAGIDIRVGTDGRPASINVEVIRKSELQRVVPNAACFVAPNVSSWAEYKRARYAERTDWTRLTTRTQMAVFLPGDVSPQEIRDCLHEEIAQALGPVNDLYRLPDSVFNDDNFHTVLTGFDMLILRAF
;
A
#
# COMPACT_ATOMS: atom_id res chain seq x y z
N MET A 1 25.64 -10.41 -3.83
CA MET A 1 24.37 -9.69 -3.58
C MET A 1 24.11 -8.83 -4.81
N LYS A 2 23.22 -9.25 -5.73
CA LYS A 2 22.88 -8.45 -6.91
C LYS A 2 21.87 -7.39 -6.46
N ALA A 3 22.32 -6.16 -6.28
CA ALA A 3 21.40 -5.03 -6.14
C ALA A 3 20.81 -4.74 -7.52
N PHE A 4 19.49 -4.64 -7.63
CA PHE A 4 18.86 -4.17 -8.86
C PHE A 4 19.33 -2.74 -9.13
N ALA A 5 19.79 -2.48 -10.35
CA ALA A 5 20.14 -1.13 -10.78
C ALA A 5 18.89 -0.25 -10.72
N SER A 6 19.01 0.98 -10.23
CA SER A 6 17.93 1.96 -10.29
C SER A 6 17.72 2.35 -11.75
N SER A 7 16.88 1.63 -12.49
CA SER A 7 16.29 2.19 -13.69
C SER A 7 15.35 3.30 -13.24
N ARG A 8 15.48 4.49 -13.82
CA ARG A 8 14.32 5.40 -13.90
C ARG A 8 13.22 4.56 -14.52
N THR A 9 12.12 4.38 -13.80
CA THR A 9 10.99 3.67 -14.36
C THR A 9 10.48 4.51 -15.53
N ASP A 10 10.45 3.93 -16.73
CA ASP A 10 9.93 4.61 -17.90
C ASP A 10 8.47 5.00 -17.61
N GLY A 11 8.08 6.20 -18.06
CA GLY A 11 6.70 6.64 -17.94
C GLY A 11 5.77 5.69 -18.70
N PRO A 12 4.48 5.63 -18.33
CA PRO A 12 3.52 4.78 -19.01
C PRO A 12 3.45 5.15 -20.50
N SER A 13 3.45 4.12 -21.36
CA SER A 13 3.42 4.27 -22.83
C SER A 13 2.00 4.36 -23.40
N ARG A 14 0.98 4.42 -22.53
CA ARG A 14 -0.45 4.42 -22.88
C ARG A 14 -1.00 5.84 -23.10
N PRO A 15 -2.05 6.00 -23.93
CA PRO A 15 -2.76 7.29 -24.07
C PRO A 15 -3.32 7.80 -22.74
N ASN A 16 -3.31 9.12 -22.55
CA ASN A 16 -3.86 9.75 -21.34
C ASN A 16 -5.33 9.41 -21.10
N SER A 17 -6.12 9.16 -22.15
CA SER A 17 -7.53 8.75 -22.03
C SER A 17 -7.68 7.36 -21.41
N GLU A 18 -6.77 6.43 -21.72
CA GLU A 18 -6.77 5.09 -21.12
C GLU A 18 -6.34 5.18 -19.66
N ILE A 19 -5.26 5.93 -19.38
CA ILE A 19 -4.78 6.18 -18.02
C ILE A 19 -5.88 6.82 -17.15
N ALA A 20 -6.64 7.78 -17.70
CA ALA A 20 -7.75 8.41 -16.98
C ALA A 20 -8.88 7.41 -16.69
N GLY A 21 -9.21 6.52 -17.63
CA GLY A 21 -10.19 5.45 -17.40
C GLY A 21 -9.74 4.48 -16.33
N ASP A 22 -8.48 4.03 -16.39
CA ASP A 22 -7.90 3.14 -15.40
C ASP A 22 -7.82 3.80 -14.02
N PHE A 23 -7.48 5.09 -13.93
CA PHE A 23 -7.54 5.84 -12.67
C PHE A 23 -8.94 5.83 -12.05
N LEU A 24 -9.98 6.06 -12.86
CA LEU A 24 -11.36 6.07 -12.35
C LEU A 24 -11.78 4.69 -11.82
N ASP A 25 -11.43 3.63 -12.54
CA ASP A 25 -11.75 2.26 -12.10
C ASP A 25 -10.96 1.85 -10.84
N LEU A 26 -9.70 2.26 -10.74
CA LEU A 26 -8.87 2.04 -9.55
C LEU A 26 -9.36 2.83 -8.34
N ALA A 27 -9.77 4.10 -8.53
CA ALA A 27 -10.05 5.02 -7.43
C ALA A 27 -11.50 4.96 -6.92
N PHE A 28 -12.45 4.54 -7.76
CA PHE A 28 -13.89 4.62 -7.45
C PHE A 28 -14.61 3.27 -7.35
N GLN A 29 -13.88 2.15 -7.40
CA GLN A 29 -14.42 0.81 -7.19
C GLN A 29 -13.53 0.04 -6.22
N LEU A 30 -14.09 -0.94 -5.53
CA LEU A 30 -13.37 -1.99 -4.80
C LEU A 30 -13.37 -3.27 -5.64
N GLU A 31 -12.45 -4.19 -5.36
CA GLU A 31 -12.41 -5.53 -5.99
C GLU A 31 -13.75 -6.28 -5.85
N SER A 32 -14.45 -6.04 -4.73
CA SER A 32 -15.80 -6.58 -4.48
C SER A 32 -16.89 -6.05 -5.43
N GLY A 33 -16.57 -5.08 -6.30
CA GLY A 33 -17.51 -4.37 -7.18
C GLY A 33 -18.28 -3.24 -6.49
N ARG A 34 -18.04 -3.00 -5.19
CA ARG A 34 -18.66 -1.88 -4.46
C ARG A 34 -18.06 -0.56 -4.94
N THR A 35 -18.91 0.43 -5.19
CA THR A 35 -18.48 1.79 -5.57
C THR A 35 -17.95 2.57 -4.36
N LEU A 36 -16.85 3.28 -4.55
CA LEU A 36 -16.38 4.32 -3.64
C LEU A 36 -16.96 5.66 -4.13
N PRO A 37 -17.78 6.37 -3.36
CA PRO A 37 -18.50 7.54 -3.85
C PRO A 37 -17.62 8.80 -3.98
N VAL A 38 -16.43 8.78 -3.37
CA VAL A 38 -15.49 9.90 -3.33
C VAL A 38 -14.05 9.41 -3.43
N LEU A 39 -13.17 10.25 -3.94
CA LEU A 39 -11.72 10.02 -3.89
C LEU A 39 -11.23 10.28 -2.47
N SER A 40 -10.96 9.21 -1.71
CA SER A 40 -10.34 9.32 -0.38
C SER A 40 -8.82 9.31 -0.49
N ARG A 41 -8.17 10.28 0.15
CA ARG A 41 -6.70 10.45 0.14
C ARG A 41 -6.18 11.10 1.42
N PHE A 42 -4.86 11.09 1.62
CA PHE A 42 -4.23 11.93 2.63
C PHE A 42 -4.14 13.38 2.11
N GLU A 43 -4.55 14.36 2.90
CA GLU A 43 -4.55 15.78 2.48
C GLU A 43 -3.25 16.54 2.86
N GLY A 44 -2.38 15.91 3.64
CA GLY A 44 -1.14 16.52 4.13
C GLY A 44 0.01 15.53 4.22
N PRO A 45 1.14 15.93 4.82
CA PRO A 45 2.32 15.10 4.93
C PRO A 45 2.03 13.76 5.62
N VAL A 46 2.46 12.67 4.99
CA VAL A 46 2.25 11.31 5.47
C VAL A 46 3.42 10.90 6.36
N THR A 47 3.10 10.29 7.49
CA THR A 47 4.09 9.67 8.38
C THR A 47 3.90 8.17 8.40
N LEU A 48 5.00 7.43 8.33
CA LEU A 48 4.99 5.97 8.39
C LEU A 48 5.83 5.49 9.57
N ALA A 49 5.33 4.54 10.35
CA ALA A 49 6.11 3.87 11.39
C ALA A 49 6.13 2.36 11.17
N LEU A 50 7.30 1.76 11.34
CA LEU A 50 7.47 0.30 11.38
C LEU A 50 7.30 -0.19 12.81
N ARG A 51 6.49 -1.24 13.00
CA ARG A 51 6.11 -1.79 14.31
C ARG A 51 6.28 -3.31 14.29
N GLY A 52 6.55 -3.88 15.45
CA GLY A 52 6.80 -5.32 15.59
C GLY A 52 8.25 -5.71 15.34
N ASP A 53 8.49 -7.01 15.18
CA ASP A 53 9.82 -7.59 14.99
C ASP A 53 10.15 -7.66 13.49
N ALA A 54 10.65 -6.54 12.96
CA ALA A 54 10.99 -6.42 11.55
C ALA A 54 12.33 -7.10 11.22
N PRO A 55 12.40 -7.97 10.19
CA PRO A 55 13.67 -8.55 9.74
C PRO A 55 14.67 -7.48 9.29
N GLY A 56 15.96 -7.75 9.45
CA GLY A 56 17.02 -6.75 9.22
C GLY A 56 17.08 -6.15 7.81
N SER A 57 16.53 -6.82 6.79
CA SER A 57 16.44 -6.27 5.42
C SER A 57 15.29 -5.29 5.21
N MET A 58 14.25 -5.36 6.07
CA MET A 58 12.99 -4.67 5.86
C MET A 58 13.14 -3.14 5.91
N GLN A 59 13.97 -2.62 6.82
CA GLN A 59 14.20 -1.18 6.93
C GLN A 59 14.83 -0.62 5.66
N ALA A 60 15.84 -1.31 5.09
CA ALA A 60 16.51 -0.85 3.87
C ALA A 60 15.58 -0.89 2.64
N ASP A 61 14.66 -1.86 2.60
CA ASP A 61 13.66 -1.96 1.53
C ASP A 61 12.58 -0.89 1.66
N LEU A 62 12.12 -0.62 2.88
CA LEU A 62 11.21 0.48 3.19
C LEU A 62 11.83 1.84 2.85
N ASP A 63 13.08 2.09 3.24
CA ASP A 63 13.79 3.35 2.93
C ASP A 63 13.91 3.57 1.42
N ARG A 64 14.18 2.50 0.66
CA ARG A 64 14.23 2.56 -0.81
C ARG A 64 12.86 2.90 -1.39
N LEU A 65 11.80 2.24 -0.93
CA LEU A 65 10.42 2.50 -1.37
C LEU A 65 10.02 3.95 -1.07
N ILE A 66 10.25 4.43 0.15
CA ILE A 66 9.98 5.82 0.54
C ILE A 66 10.76 6.80 -0.33
N GLY A 67 12.04 6.53 -0.62
CA GLY A 67 12.85 7.33 -1.54
C GLY A 67 12.20 7.47 -2.91
N ARG A 68 11.74 6.34 -3.48
CA ARG A 68 11.06 6.31 -4.78
C ARG A 68 9.71 7.04 -4.77
N LEU A 69 8.86 6.81 -3.76
CA LEU A 69 7.57 7.51 -3.64
C LEU A 69 7.75 9.04 -3.61
N ARG A 70 8.80 9.52 -2.95
CA ARG A 70 9.14 10.95 -2.94
C ARG A 70 9.68 11.44 -4.28
N SER A 71 10.62 10.72 -4.90
CA SER A 71 11.29 11.19 -6.13
C SER A 71 10.47 10.99 -7.41
N GLU A 72 9.67 9.92 -7.47
CA GLU A 72 8.93 9.49 -8.66
C GLU A 72 7.46 9.89 -8.58
N ALA A 73 6.79 9.72 -7.44
CA ALA A 73 5.37 10.10 -7.30
C ALA A 73 5.17 11.51 -6.70
N GLY A 74 6.19 12.10 -6.06
CA GLY A 74 6.10 13.43 -5.46
C GLY A 74 5.33 13.44 -4.13
N ILE A 75 5.17 12.29 -3.48
CA ILE A 75 4.43 12.15 -2.24
C ILE A 75 5.28 12.66 -1.07
N ASP A 76 4.73 13.57 -0.26
CA ASP A 76 5.36 14.01 1.00
C ASP A 76 5.17 12.93 2.07
N ILE A 77 6.00 11.91 2.02
CA ILE A 77 6.03 10.80 2.99
C ILE A 77 7.39 10.72 3.68
N ARG A 78 7.37 10.44 4.98
CA ARG A 78 8.58 10.19 5.79
C ARG A 78 8.38 9.08 6.80
N VAL A 79 9.45 8.34 7.06
CA VAL A 79 9.52 7.45 8.21
C VAL A 79 9.55 8.30 9.48
N GLY A 80 8.62 8.04 10.39
CA GLY A 80 8.50 8.72 11.67
C GLY A 80 9.57 8.28 12.66
N THR A 81 9.77 9.08 13.70
CA THR A 81 10.62 8.72 14.83
C THR A 81 9.86 7.80 15.79
N ASP A 82 10.57 6.84 16.38
CA ASP A 82 10.01 5.92 17.38
C ASP A 82 9.22 6.65 18.48
N GLY A 83 8.13 6.03 18.92
CA GLY A 83 7.24 6.55 19.97
C GLY A 83 6.25 7.64 19.55
N ARG A 84 6.29 8.15 18.31
CA ARG A 84 5.26 9.09 17.81
C ARG A 84 4.15 8.37 17.02
N PRO A 85 2.90 8.86 17.08
CA PRO A 85 1.84 8.42 16.17
C PRO A 85 2.24 8.65 14.71
N ALA A 86 1.94 7.66 13.86
CA ALA A 86 2.15 7.74 12.42
C ALA A 86 0.83 7.53 11.68
N SER A 87 0.64 8.26 10.59
CA SER A 87 -0.52 8.16 9.69
C SER A 87 -0.66 6.77 9.07
N ILE A 88 0.46 6.08 8.85
CA ILE A 88 0.53 4.69 8.40
C ILE A 88 1.37 3.90 9.41
N ASN A 89 0.82 2.85 10.00
CA ASN A 89 1.59 1.90 10.81
C ASN A 89 1.79 0.60 10.01
N VAL A 90 3.05 0.24 9.73
CA VAL A 90 3.42 -1.06 9.16
C VAL A 90 3.66 -2.01 10.32
N GLU A 91 2.73 -2.94 10.52
CA GLU A 91 2.69 -3.90 11.62
C GLU A 91 3.22 -5.26 11.15
N VAL A 92 4.43 -5.60 11.60
CA VAL A 92 5.06 -6.90 11.34
C VAL A 92 4.55 -7.92 12.34
N ILE A 93 3.83 -8.93 11.84
CA ILE A 93 3.24 -10.00 12.63
C ILE A 93 3.71 -11.37 12.12
N ARG A 94 3.37 -12.46 12.81
CA ARG A 94 3.64 -13.81 12.29
C ARG A 94 2.58 -14.21 11.27
N LYS A 95 2.96 -14.88 10.18
CA LYS A 95 2.04 -15.37 9.15
C LYS A 95 0.91 -16.21 9.73
N SER A 96 1.24 -17.11 10.66
CA SER A 96 0.25 -17.93 11.36
C SER A 96 -0.75 -17.13 12.21
N GLU A 97 -0.36 -15.94 12.69
CA GLU A 97 -1.26 -15.04 13.41
C GLU A 97 -2.17 -14.26 12.47
N LEU A 98 -1.62 -13.76 11.36
CA LEU A 98 -2.35 -13.07 10.30
C LEU A 98 -3.45 -13.99 9.74
N GLN A 99 -3.07 -15.18 9.27
CA GLN A 99 -3.98 -16.14 8.62
C GLN A 99 -5.05 -16.71 9.56
N ARG A 100 -4.87 -16.64 10.87
CA ARG A 100 -5.93 -17.01 11.82
C ARG A 100 -7.11 -16.04 11.80
N VAL A 101 -6.85 -14.79 11.41
CA VAL A 101 -7.84 -13.71 11.37
C VAL A 101 -8.30 -13.42 9.93
N VAL A 102 -7.37 -13.44 8.98
CA VAL A 102 -7.61 -13.18 7.56
C VAL A 102 -6.99 -14.33 6.73
N PRO A 103 -7.67 -15.48 6.59
CA PRO A 103 -7.05 -16.72 6.11
C PRO A 103 -6.43 -16.67 4.71
N ASN A 104 -7.00 -15.85 3.83
CA ASN A 104 -6.61 -15.80 2.42
C ASN A 104 -5.66 -14.65 2.11
N ALA A 105 -5.30 -13.82 3.09
CA ALA A 105 -4.42 -12.67 2.89
C ALA A 105 -2.95 -13.06 3.11
N ALA A 106 -2.08 -12.63 2.20
CA ALA A 106 -0.63 -12.64 2.41
C ALA A 106 -0.23 -11.46 3.30
N CYS A 107 -0.70 -10.28 2.92
CA CYS A 107 -0.69 -9.01 3.64
C CYS A 107 -2.01 -8.29 3.36
N PHE A 108 -2.29 -7.20 4.06
CA PHE A 108 -3.43 -6.33 3.75
C PHE A 108 -3.29 -4.96 4.44
N VAL A 109 -4.00 -3.96 3.90
CA VAL A 109 -4.18 -2.63 4.50
C VAL A 109 -5.59 -2.46 5.08
N ALA A 110 -5.70 -1.75 6.21
CA ALA A 110 -6.98 -1.40 6.81
C ALA A 110 -7.05 0.09 7.22
N PRO A 111 -8.20 0.76 7.02
CA PRO A 111 -8.38 2.15 7.40
C PRO A 111 -8.80 2.32 8.86
N ASN A 112 -8.50 3.49 9.42
CA ASN A 112 -8.95 3.97 10.74
C ASN A 112 -8.62 3.04 11.91
N VAL A 113 -7.49 2.34 11.81
CA VAL A 113 -6.88 1.54 12.89
C VAL A 113 -5.38 1.77 12.89
N SER A 114 -4.76 1.74 14.06
CA SER A 114 -3.32 1.98 14.22
C SER A 114 -2.54 0.75 14.63
N SER A 115 -3.21 -0.36 14.96
CA SER A 115 -2.52 -1.57 15.40
C SER A 115 -3.26 -2.88 15.12
N TRP A 116 -2.54 -4.00 15.19
CA TRP A 116 -3.12 -5.33 15.02
C TRP A 116 -4.18 -5.66 16.08
N ALA A 117 -3.92 -5.27 17.33
CA ALA A 117 -4.88 -5.45 18.42
C ALA A 117 -6.17 -4.65 18.19
N GLU A 118 -6.03 -3.44 17.65
CA GLU A 118 -7.17 -2.59 17.31
C GLU A 118 -7.95 -3.14 16.11
N TYR A 119 -7.26 -3.56 15.04
CA TYR A 119 -7.88 -4.19 13.90
C TYR A 119 -8.74 -5.41 14.31
N LYS A 120 -8.20 -6.31 15.14
CA LYS A 120 -8.96 -7.48 15.63
C LYS A 120 -10.28 -7.11 16.31
N ARG A 121 -10.33 -5.99 17.02
CA ARG A 121 -11.56 -5.50 17.68
C ARG A 121 -12.53 -4.80 16.72
N ALA A 122 -12.01 -4.20 15.66
CA ALA A 122 -12.77 -3.30 14.79
C ALA A 122 -13.00 -3.80 13.37
N ARG A 123 -12.50 -4.98 12.98
CA ARG A 123 -12.57 -5.53 11.62
C ARG A 123 -13.98 -5.67 11.01
N TYR A 124 -15.02 -5.62 11.84
CA TYR A 124 -16.43 -5.63 11.41
C TYR A 124 -17.16 -4.32 11.73
N ALA A 125 -16.44 -3.29 12.18
CA ALA A 125 -16.99 -1.99 12.49
C ALA A 125 -17.01 -1.09 11.26
N GLU A 126 -17.95 -0.16 11.20
CA GLU A 126 -18.09 0.77 10.07
C GLU A 126 -16.84 1.60 9.80
N ARG A 127 -16.01 1.85 10.83
CA ARG A 127 -14.79 2.64 10.68
C ARG A 127 -13.73 1.97 9.79
N THR A 128 -13.75 0.64 9.66
CA THR A 128 -12.82 -0.10 8.78
C THR A 128 -13.39 -0.31 7.38
N ASP A 129 -14.59 0.21 7.06
CA ASP A 129 -15.21 0.07 5.74
C ASP A 129 -14.70 1.16 4.78
N TRP A 130 -13.95 0.76 3.77
CA TRP A 130 -13.42 1.63 2.72
C TRP A 130 -14.49 2.49 2.03
N THR A 131 -15.71 1.99 1.85
CA THR A 131 -16.79 2.74 1.17
C THR A 131 -17.29 3.95 1.96
N ARG A 132 -16.96 4.02 3.25
CA ARG A 132 -17.33 5.13 4.13
C ARG A 132 -16.20 6.12 4.32
N LEU A 133 -15.02 5.84 3.76
CA LEU A 133 -13.85 6.68 3.90
C LEU A 133 -13.96 7.88 2.95
N THR A 134 -13.89 9.08 3.52
CA THR A 134 -13.92 10.34 2.76
C THR A 134 -12.55 11.01 2.71
N THR A 135 -11.78 10.89 3.80
CA THR A 135 -10.40 11.37 3.92
C THR A 135 -9.57 10.31 4.63
N ARG A 136 -8.31 10.14 4.24
CA ARG A 136 -7.36 9.24 4.91
C ARG A 136 -6.60 10.01 5.98
N THR A 137 -6.68 9.52 7.21
CA THR A 137 -5.92 10.09 8.35
C THR A 137 -5.10 9.03 9.07
N GLN A 138 -5.59 7.79 9.10
CA GLN A 138 -4.94 6.66 9.73
C GLN A 138 -5.12 5.39 8.90
N MET A 139 -4.02 4.70 8.62
CA MET A 139 -3.96 3.38 7.99
C MET A 139 -3.07 2.46 8.81
N ALA A 140 -3.34 1.15 8.71
CA ALA A 140 -2.41 0.11 9.15
C ALA A 140 -2.18 -0.88 8.01
N VAL A 141 -0.91 -1.18 7.75
CA VAL A 141 -0.45 -2.22 6.82
C VAL A 141 0.00 -3.40 7.65
N PHE A 142 -0.53 -4.59 7.38
CA PHE A 142 -0.20 -5.81 8.10
C PHE A 142 0.52 -6.77 7.17
N LEU A 143 1.72 -7.20 7.56
CA LEU A 143 2.49 -8.16 6.78
C LEU A 143 3.26 -9.16 7.68
N PRO A 144 3.55 -10.35 7.16
CA PRO A 144 4.29 -11.36 7.91
C PRO A 144 5.79 -11.06 7.92
N GLY A 145 6.42 -11.13 9.09
CA GLY A 145 7.89 -10.99 9.24
C GLY A 145 8.67 -12.28 9.08
N ASP A 146 7.97 -13.43 9.10
CA ASP A 146 8.53 -14.78 9.05
C ASP A 146 8.42 -15.43 7.65
N VAL A 147 8.53 -14.61 6.60
CA VAL A 147 8.49 -15.04 5.19
C VAL A 147 9.73 -14.61 4.41
N SER A 148 9.79 -14.91 3.12
CA SER A 148 10.94 -14.57 2.29
C SER A 148 11.15 -13.04 2.18
N PRO A 149 12.40 -12.55 2.05
CA PRO A 149 12.65 -11.13 1.81
C PRO A 149 12.04 -10.59 0.51
N GLN A 150 11.64 -11.45 -0.42
CA GLN A 150 10.89 -11.07 -1.61
C GLN A 150 9.43 -10.83 -1.25
N GLU A 151 8.77 -11.78 -0.59
CA GLU A 151 7.36 -11.67 -0.15
C GLU A 151 7.15 -10.43 0.76
N ILE A 152 8.11 -10.10 1.64
CA ILE A 152 8.07 -8.86 2.43
C ILE A 152 8.11 -7.61 1.54
N ARG A 153 8.96 -7.62 0.51
CA ARG A 153 9.12 -6.49 -0.42
C ARG A 153 7.85 -6.31 -1.24
N ASP A 154 7.28 -7.39 -1.75
CA ASP A 154 6.04 -7.39 -2.54
C ASP A 154 4.92 -6.74 -1.71
N CYS A 155 4.70 -7.24 -0.49
CA CYS A 155 3.75 -6.67 0.47
C CYS A 155 4.03 -5.21 0.82
N LEU A 156 5.29 -4.81 1.00
CA LEU A 156 5.63 -3.41 1.26
C LEU A 156 5.23 -2.51 0.09
N HIS A 157 5.48 -2.96 -1.15
CA HIS A 157 5.16 -2.18 -2.34
C HIS A 157 3.66 -2.05 -2.54
N GLU A 158 2.93 -3.16 -2.46
CA GLU A 158 1.49 -3.22 -2.64
C GLU A 158 0.74 -2.46 -1.56
N GLU A 159 0.92 -2.84 -0.29
CA GLU A 159 0.07 -2.35 0.78
C GLU A 159 0.31 -0.89 1.12
N ILE A 160 1.54 -0.40 0.97
CA ILE A 160 1.83 1.03 1.13
C ILE A 160 1.27 1.82 -0.06
N ALA A 161 1.32 1.28 -1.28
CA ALA A 161 0.69 1.92 -2.43
C ALA A 161 -0.82 1.97 -2.25
N GLN A 162 -1.46 0.89 -1.78
CA GLN A 162 -2.89 0.88 -1.50
C GLN A 162 -3.27 1.81 -0.33
N ALA A 163 -2.44 1.90 0.70
CA ALA A 163 -2.64 2.86 1.80
C ALA A 163 -2.62 4.32 1.32
N LEU A 164 -1.80 4.63 0.30
CA LEU A 164 -1.65 5.97 -0.27
C LEU A 164 -2.64 6.26 -1.41
N GLY A 165 -3.03 5.25 -2.18
CA GLY A 165 -3.75 5.35 -3.44
C GLY A 165 -4.88 4.33 -3.57
N PRO A 166 -5.09 3.71 -4.73
CA PRO A 166 -6.26 2.86 -4.96
C PRO A 166 -6.21 1.58 -4.12
N VAL A 167 -7.39 1.06 -3.76
CA VAL A 167 -7.59 -0.20 -3.01
C VAL A 167 -8.40 -1.19 -3.83
N ASN A 168 -8.06 -1.22 -5.12
CA ASN A 168 -8.67 -2.04 -6.13
C ASN A 168 -7.58 -2.53 -7.07
N ASP A 169 -7.76 -3.75 -7.55
CA ASP A 169 -6.86 -4.38 -8.50
C ASP A 169 -7.60 -4.70 -9.79
N LEU A 170 -6.93 -4.44 -10.90
CA LEU A 170 -7.50 -4.57 -12.24
C LEU A 170 -6.64 -5.54 -13.06
N TYR A 171 -7.18 -6.73 -13.30
CA TYR A 171 -6.55 -7.81 -14.08
C TYR A 171 -5.93 -7.39 -15.43
N ARG A 172 -6.45 -6.29 -16.02
CA ARG A 172 -6.05 -5.75 -17.32
C ARG A 172 -4.85 -4.79 -17.28
N LEU A 173 -4.24 -4.60 -16.11
CA LEU A 173 -3.08 -3.73 -15.89
C LEU A 173 -1.81 -4.59 -15.76
N PRO A 174 -1.34 -5.22 -16.84
CA PRO A 174 -0.23 -6.16 -16.79
C PRO A 174 1.11 -5.52 -16.43
N ASP A 175 1.17 -4.20 -16.25
CA ASP A 175 2.35 -3.40 -15.91
C ASP A 175 2.16 -2.63 -14.59
N SER A 176 1.36 -3.16 -13.67
CA SER A 176 0.99 -2.50 -12.41
C SER A 176 1.05 -3.47 -11.23
N VAL A 177 1.45 -2.96 -10.06
CA VAL A 177 1.23 -3.65 -8.79
C VAL A 177 -0.27 -3.79 -8.49
N PHE A 178 -1.11 -2.86 -8.98
CA PHE A 178 -2.58 -2.91 -8.84
C PHE A 178 -3.25 -3.93 -9.77
N ASN A 179 -2.57 -5.05 -10.03
CA ASN A 179 -3.05 -6.16 -10.83
C ASN A 179 -3.18 -7.45 -10.00
N ASP A 180 -2.63 -7.47 -8.77
CA ASP A 180 -2.62 -8.58 -7.82
C ASP A 180 -2.31 -9.97 -8.44
N ASP A 181 -1.49 -9.99 -9.49
CA ASP A 181 -1.11 -11.22 -10.20
C ASP A 181 0.27 -11.75 -9.77
N ASN A 182 0.93 -11.05 -8.83
CA ASN A 182 2.30 -11.30 -8.35
C ASN A 182 3.39 -11.27 -9.45
N PHE A 183 3.11 -10.81 -10.67
CA PHE A 183 4.15 -10.64 -11.70
C PHE A 183 4.92 -9.33 -11.51
N HIS A 184 4.26 -8.27 -11.05
CA HIS A 184 4.88 -6.99 -10.72
C HIS A 184 5.04 -6.83 -9.22
N THR A 185 6.26 -7.08 -8.75
CA THR A 185 6.61 -7.10 -7.31
C THR A 185 7.10 -5.75 -6.78
N VAL A 186 7.22 -4.76 -7.67
CA VAL A 186 7.79 -3.44 -7.39
C VAL A 186 7.03 -2.41 -8.22
N LEU A 187 6.64 -1.30 -7.57
CA LEU A 187 5.90 -0.20 -8.20
C LEU A 187 6.54 0.26 -9.52
N THR A 188 5.73 0.32 -10.57
CA THR A 188 6.10 0.70 -11.93
C THR A 188 5.94 2.20 -12.18
N GLY A 189 6.29 2.67 -13.37
CA GLY A 189 6.09 4.08 -13.76
C GLY A 189 4.60 4.43 -13.88
N PHE A 190 3.76 3.46 -14.26
CA PHE A 190 2.31 3.60 -14.22
C PHE A 190 1.82 3.78 -12.78
N ASP A 191 2.24 2.92 -11.86
CA ASP A 191 1.84 3.00 -10.45
C ASP A 191 2.23 4.35 -9.83
N MET A 192 3.44 4.84 -10.12
CA MET A 192 3.90 6.15 -9.65
C MET A 192 3.07 7.30 -10.21
N LEU A 193 2.58 7.20 -11.45
CA LEU A 193 1.69 8.20 -12.03
C LEU A 193 0.31 8.17 -11.36
N ILE A 194 -0.25 6.98 -11.15
CA ILE A 194 -1.53 6.81 -10.45
C ILE A 194 -1.44 7.38 -9.04
N LEU A 195 -0.40 7.01 -8.29
CA LEU A 195 -0.15 7.50 -6.93
C LEU A 195 0.04 9.02 -6.87
N ARG A 196 0.68 9.63 -7.87
CA ARG A 196 0.83 11.10 -7.96
C ARG A 196 -0.52 11.82 -8.15
N ALA A 197 -1.49 11.16 -8.76
CA ALA A 197 -2.81 11.74 -9.04
C ALA A 197 -3.77 11.69 -7.84
N PHE A 198 -3.41 11.00 -6.76
CA PHE A 198 -4.07 11.06 -5.46
C PHE A 198 -3.63 12.31 -4.70
#